data_AF-A0A9E2HEF8-F1
#
_entry.id   AF-A0A9E2HEF8-F1
#
_cell.length_a   1.000
_cell.length_b   1.000
_cell.length_c   1.000
_cell.angle_alpha   90.00
_cell.angle_beta   90.00
_cell.angle_gamma   90.00
#
_symmetry.space_group_name_H-M   'P 1'
#
loop_
_entity.id
_entity.type
_entity.pdbx_description
1 polymer ?
#
loop_
_entity_poly.entity_id
_entity_poly.type
_entity_poly.pdbx_seq_one_letter_code
_entity_poly.pdbx_strand_id
1 'polypeptide(L)'
;MLSKPTKPIKVISATFTAIIIFLSLPATVILASWNSLPGSPLYPVKRGLEKTALALLPDNFFEVQLRLKLIDRRTQEVASPLIQAANQNQAFSEIVTEAQAAQLAAANLKPEQQVQATAKLITTLNQVNQSLEEIKTTSPTTPSPAAVTPTQSSPSPQTQPTTTTQTATQSTSTSTNVTQTQTAIQAIITELESSPKSDHNQQSQQDKKDKKKDKKDDKKDKHSENNQND
;
A
#
# COMPACT_ATOMS: atom_id res chain seq x y z
N MET A 1 -50.08 -50.11 17.85
CA MET A 1 -49.09 -49.54 16.90
C MET A 1 -48.06 -48.77 17.71
N LEU A 2 -46.80 -49.22 17.68
CA LEU A 2 -45.75 -48.79 18.59
C LEU A 2 -44.88 -47.72 17.91
N SER A 3 -44.95 -46.47 18.37
CA SER A 3 -44.19 -45.35 17.79
C SER A 3 -42.79 -45.28 18.42
N LYS A 4 -41.75 -45.28 17.58
CA LYS A 4 -40.34 -45.26 18.04
C LYS A 4 -39.88 -43.84 18.36
N PRO A 5 -39.15 -43.61 19.46
CA PRO A 5 -38.61 -42.30 19.82
C PRO A 5 -37.37 -41.96 18.98
N THR A 6 -37.45 -40.92 18.16
CA THR A 6 -36.29 -40.34 17.47
C THR A 6 -35.59 -39.34 18.39
N LYS A 7 -34.41 -39.71 18.92
CA LYS A 7 -33.40 -38.75 19.38
C LYS A 7 -32.24 -38.84 18.39
N PRO A 8 -31.94 -37.77 17.61
CA PRO A 8 -30.66 -37.11 17.83
C PRO A 8 -30.59 -35.65 17.31
N ILE A 9 -30.67 -34.64 18.19
CA ILE A 9 -30.34 -33.23 17.83
C ILE A 9 -29.04 -32.75 18.51
N LYS A 10 -28.41 -33.56 19.37
CA LYS A 10 -27.26 -33.11 20.19
C LYS A 10 -25.90 -33.09 19.46
N VAL A 11 -25.76 -33.72 18.29
CA VAL A 11 -24.44 -33.83 17.62
C VAL A 11 -24.15 -32.63 16.70
N ILE A 12 -25.18 -32.00 16.11
CA ILE A 12 -24.99 -30.86 15.20
C ILE A 12 -24.49 -29.60 15.95
N SER A 13 -24.84 -29.46 17.22
CA SER A 13 -24.39 -28.33 18.05
C SER A 13 -22.89 -28.34 18.31
N ALA A 14 -22.28 -29.50 18.55
CA ALA A 14 -20.88 -29.59 18.94
C ALA A 14 -19.93 -29.23 17.79
N THR A 15 -20.26 -29.65 16.57
CA THR A 15 -19.46 -29.36 15.37
C THR A 15 -19.51 -27.87 15.00
N PHE A 16 -20.68 -27.25 15.11
CA PHE A 16 -20.83 -25.82 14.84
C PHE A 16 -20.07 -24.96 15.85
N THR A 17 -20.13 -25.30 17.15
CA THR A 17 -19.34 -24.63 18.18
C THR A 17 -17.84 -24.81 17.99
N ALA A 18 -17.38 -26.01 17.61
CA ALA A 18 -15.97 -26.27 17.31
C ALA A 18 -15.49 -25.44 16.10
N ILE A 19 -16.30 -25.32 15.05
CA ILE A 19 -16.00 -24.49 13.88
C ILE A 19 -15.91 -23.01 14.28
N ILE A 20 -16.85 -22.50 15.08
CA ILE A 20 -16.79 -21.10 15.56
C ILE A 20 -15.54 -20.85 16.40
N ILE A 21 -15.20 -21.75 17.34
CA ILE A 21 -13.99 -21.59 18.17
C ILE A 21 -12.72 -21.66 17.30
N PHE A 22 -12.70 -22.56 16.33
CA PHE A 22 -11.60 -22.72 15.38
C PHE A 22 -11.45 -21.51 14.44
N LEU A 23 -12.55 -20.83 14.09
CA LEU A 23 -12.56 -19.61 13.28
C LEU A 23 -12.36 -18.33 14.09
N SER A 24 -12.65 -18.31 15.40
CA SER A 24 -12.50 -17.11 16.24
C SER A 24 -11.05 -16.84 16.65
N LEU A 25 -10.24 -17.89 16.84
CA LEU A 25 -8.83 -17.76 17.18
C LEU A 25 -7.98 -17.08 16.07
N PRO A 26 -8.13 -17.37 14.77
CA PRO A 26 -7.38 -16.66 13.74
C PRO A 26 -7.81 -15.20 13.58
N ALA A 27 -9.06 -14.83 13.90
CA ALA A 27 -9.54 -13.46 13.75
C ALA A 27 -8.77 -12.46 14.62
N THR A 28 -8.45 -12.82 15.87
CA THR A 28 -7.67 -11.95 16.77
C THR A 28 -6.22 -11.80 16.29
N VAL A 29 -5.62 -12.87 15.77
CA VAL A 29 -4.26 -12.84 15.20
C VAL A 29 -4.22 -11.96 13.95
N ILE A 30 -5.23 -12.03 13.08
CA ILE A 30 -5.33 -11.18 11.89
C ILE A 30 -5.40 -9.70 12.29
N LEU A 31 -6.29 -9.35 13.23
CA LEU A 31 -6.43 -7.98 13.75
C LEU A 31 -5.14 -7.48 14.40
N ALA A 32 -4.48 -8.30 15.21
CA ALA A 32 -3.21 -7.93 15.84
C ALA A 32 -2.07 -7.77 14.82
N SER A 33 -2.03 -8.63 13.79
CA SER A 33 -1.02 -8.54 12.73
C SER A 33 -1.16 -7.25 11.91
N TRP A 34 -2.37 -6.68 11.83
CA TRP A 34 -2.62 -5.45 11.07
C TRP A 34 -1.76 -4.28 11.58
N ASN A 35 -1.60 -4.13 12.88
CA ASN A 35 -0.77 -3.05 13.46
C ASN A 35 0.68 -3.48 13.73
N SER A 36 1.11 -4.65 13.27
CA SER A 36 2.50 -5.07 13.43
C SER A 36 3.45 -4.24 12.59
N LEU A 37 4.56 -3.83 13.20
CA LEU A 37 5.66 -3.10 12.57
C LEU A 37 6.79 -4.05 12.16
N PRO A 38 7.64 -3.64 11.20
CA PRO A 38 8.86 -4.38 10.85
C PRO A 38 9.68 -4.75 12.09
N GLY A 39 10.05 -6.04 12.19
CA GLY A 39 10.74 -6.62 13.36
C GLY A 39 9.82 -7.17 14.46
N SER A 40 8.51 -6.94 14.40
CA SER A 40 7.55 -7.59 15.29
C SER A 40 7.37 -9.08 14.95
N PRO A 41 7.16 -9.98 15.94
CA PRO A 41 6.87 -11.40 15.68
C PRO A 41 5.67 -11.65 14.75
N LEU A 42 4.69 -10.73 14.71
CA LEU A 42 3.50 -10.85 13.86
C LEU A 42 3.66 -10.23 12.46
N TYR A 43 4.79 -9.57 12.17
CA TYR A 43 5.01 -8.92 10.89
C TYR A 43 5.05 -9.90 9.70
N PRO A 44 5.69 -11.08 9.80
CA PRO A 44 5.63 -12.07 8.72
C PRO A 44 4.19 -12.53 8.41
N VAL A 45 3.34 -12.63 9.44
CA VAL A 45 1.92 -12.98 9.28
C VAL A 45 1.20 -11.90 8.48
N LYS A 46 1.38 -10.62 8.84
CA LYS A 46 0.86 -9.48 8.09
C LYS A 46 1.27 -9.54 6.62
N ARG A 47 2.57 -9.72 6.35
CA ARG A 47 3.09 -9.83 4.97
C ARG A 47 2.49 -11.03 4.22
N GLY A 48 2.28 -12.16 4.91
CA GLY A 48 1.61 -13.34 4.34
C GLY A 48 0.15 -13.07 3.96
N LEU A 49 -0.59 -12.36 4.81
CA LEU A 49 -1.98 -11.96 4.53
C LEU A 49 -2.08 -11.00 3.35
N GLU A 50 -1.17 -10.02 3.25
CA GLU A 50 -1.16 -9.07 2.13
C GLU A 50 -0.82 -9.75 0.80
N LYS A 51 0.14 -10.70 0.79
CA LYS A 51 0.43 -11.52 -0.39
C LYS A 51 -0.77 -12.40 -0.78
N THR A 52 -1.44 -12.99 0.19
CA THR A 52 -2.64 -13.80 -0.04
C THR A 52 -3.76 -12.93 -0.60
N ALA A 53 -3.95 -11.72 -0.06
CA ALA A 53 -4.92 -10.76 -0.57
C ALA A 53 -4.62 -10.40 -2.04
N LEU A 54 -3.36 -10.07 -2.37
CA LEU A 54 -2.94 -9.81 -3.76
C LEU A 54 -3.22 -11.01 -4.68
N ALA A 55 -2.91 -12.23 -4.24
CA ALA A 55 -3.10 -13.45 -5.03
C ALA A 55 -4.57 -13.82 -5.27
N LEU A 56 -5.49 -13.35 -4.41
CA LEU A 56 -6.93 -13.60 -4.54
C LEU A 56 -7.66 -12.52 -5.35
N LEU A 57 -6.99 -11.45 -5.76
CA LEU A 57 -7.63 -10.40 -6.55
C LEU A 57 -7.84 -10.87 -8.00
N PRO A 58 -9.07 -10.79 -8.54
CA PRO A 58 -9.37 -11.29 -9.88
C PRO A 58 -8.99 -10.31 -11.01
N ASP A 59 -8.73 -9.04 -10.69
CA ASP A 59 -8.49 -7.97 -11.66
C ASP A 59 -7.25 -7.16 -11.27
N ASN A 60 -6.37 -6.95 -12.24
CA ASN A 60 -5.19 -6.09 -12.18
C ASN A 60 -5.53 -4.70 -11.65
N PHE A 61 -6.75 -4.17 -11.89
CA PHE A 61 -7.13 -2.84 -11.40
C PHE A 61 -7.22 -2.79 -9.88
N PHE A 62 -7.79 -3.82 -9.24
CA PHE A 62 -7.81 -3.91 -7.79
C PHE A 62 -6.42 -4.20 -7.22
N GLU A 63 -5.59 -4.94 -7.97
CA GLU A 63 -4.19 -5.17 -7.58
C GLU A 63 -3.44 -3.85 -7.45
N VAL A 64 -3.52 -2.97 -8.46
CA VAL A 64 -2.91 -1.64 -8.39
C VAL A 64 -3.41 -0.87 -7.17
N GLN A 65 -4.73 -0.83 -6.95
CA GLN A 65 -5.28 -0.12 -5.77
C GLN A 65 -4.78 -0.67 -4.44
N LEU A 66 -4.68 -2.00 -4.32
CA LEU A 66 -4.16 -2.62 -3.12
C LEU A 66 -2.68 -2.27 -2.93
N ARG A 67 -1.86 -2.33 -3.99
CA ARG A 67 -0.45 -1.94 -3.93
C ARG A 67 -0.25 -0.47 -3.56
N LEU A 68 -1.07 0.45 -4.07
CA LEU A 68 -1.04 1.86 -3.66
C LEU A 68 -1.31 2.02 -2.16
N LYS A 69 -2.25 1.26 -1.59
CA LYS A 69 -2.50 1.25 -0.14
C LYS A 69 -1.33 0.65 0.64
N LEU A 70 -0.66 -0.36 0.09
CA LEU A 70 0.53 -0.94 0.72
C LEU A 70 1.69 0.07 0.73
N ILE A 71 1.89 0.83 -0.35
CA ILE A 71 2.89 1.92 -0.40
C ILE A 71 2.66 2.93 0.72
N ASP A 72 1.44 3.48 0.83
CA ASP A 72 1.08 4.43 1.90
C ASP A 72 1.33 3.81 3.29
N ARG A 73 0.91 2.56 3.49
CA ARG A 73 1.15 1.84 4.75
C ARG A 73 2.63 1.70 5.08
N ARG A 74 3.49 1.36 4.10
CA ARG A 74 4.94 1.26 4.35
C ARG A 74 5.55 2.60 4.70
N THR A 75 5.09 3.67 4.08
CA THR A 75 5.50 5.03 4.46
C THR A 75 5.13 5.35 5.90
N GLN A 76 3.93 4.99 6.35
CA GLN A 76 3.52 5.15 7.75
C GLN A 76 4.33 4.27 8.72
N GLU A 77 4.74 3.06 8.30
CA GLU A 77 5.62 2.19 9.08
C GLU A 77 7.01 2.81 9.27
N VAL A 78 7.57 3.42 8.22
CA VAL A 78 8.84 4.15 8.29
C VAL A 78 8.72 5.38 9.21
N ALA A 79 7.60 6.09 9.15
CA ALA A 79 7.33 7.26 10.00
C ALA A 79 7.10 6.90 11.48
N SER A 80 6.88 5.63 11.81
CA SER A 80 6.57 5.21 13.17
C SER A 80 7.80 5.38 14.09
N PRO A 81 7.68 6.07 15.23
CA PRO A 81 8.80 6.19 16.19
C PRO A 81 9.14 4.85 16.88
N LEU A 82 8.28 3.84 16.75
CA LEU A 82 8.43 2.53 17.38
C LEU A 82 9.25 1.55 16.53
N ILE A 83 9.54 1.88 15.26
CA ILE A 83 10.35 1.03 14.41
C ILE A 83 11.82 1.13 14.81
N GLN A 84 12.46 -0.01 15.05
CA GLN A 84 13.91 -0.03 15.29
C GLN A 84 14.65 0.32 14.00
N ALA A 85 15.75 1.08 14.08
CA ALA A 85 16.49 1.49 12.89
C ALA A 85 16.94 0.30 12.01
N ALA A 86 17.28 -0.84 12.64
CA ALA A 86 17.64 -2.07 11.93
C ALA A 86 16.54 -2.58 10.99
N ASN A 87 15.26 -2.30 11.32
CA ASN A 87 14.11 -2.73 10.54
C ASN A 87 13.58 -1.64 9.60
N GLN A 88 14.07 -0.39 9.70
CA GLN A 88 13.68 0.70 8.79
C GLN A 88 14.09 0.40 7.35
N ASN A 89 15.29 -0.15 7.14
CA ASN A 89 15.80 -0.50 5.81
C ASN A 89 14.84 -1.43 5.06
N GLN A 90 14.26 -2.39 5.78
CA GLN A 90 13.26 -3.29 5.22
C GLN A 90 12.04 -2.51 4.73
N ALA A 91 11.46 -1.64 5.55
CA ALA A 91 10.29 -0.85 5.16
C ALA A 91 10.57 0.07 3.96
N PHE A 92 11.74 0.72 3.91
CA PHE A 92 12.18 1.51 2.75
C PHE A 92 12.26 0.68 1.47
N SER A 93 12.89 -0.49 1.52
CA SER A 93 12.99 -1.38 0.36
C SER A 93 11.62 -1.89 -0.10
N GLU A 94 10.69 -2.08 0.83
CA GLU A 94 9.32 -2.51 0.53
C GLU A 94 8.51 -1.40 -0.16
N ILE A 95 8.72 -0.12 0.15
CA ILE A 95 8.11 1.01 -0.58
C ILE A 95 8.47 0.91 -2.07
N VAL A 96 9.76 0.77 -2.38
CA VAL A 96 10.25 0.68 -3.77
C VAL A 96 9.69 -0.56 -4.46
N THR A 97 9.69 -1.70 -3.76
CA THR A 97 9.17 -2.96 -4.30
C THR A 97 7.69 -2.87 -4.66
N GLU A 98 6.86 -2.30 -3.78
CA GLU A 98 5.42 -2.14 -4.05
C GLU A 98 5.16 -1.09 -5.15
N ALA A 99 5.99 -0.04 -5.24
CA ALA A 99 5.91 0.95 -6.32
C ALA A 99 6.20 0.35 -7.70
N GLN A 100 7.26 -0.44 -7.83
CA GLN A 100 7.60 -1.17 -9.06
C GLN A 100 6.50 -2.16 -9.45
N ALA A 101 6.00 -2.91 -8.47
CA ALA A 101 4.94 -3.87 -8.74
C ALA A 101 3.62 -3.17 -9.12
N ALA A 102 3.31 -2.01 -8.55
CA ALA A 102 2.17 -1.18 -8.94
C ALA A 102 2.30 -0.63 -10.37
N GLN A 103 3.51 -0.20 -10.75
CA GLN A 103 3.82 0.23 -12.12
C GLN A 103 3.60 -0.91 -13.12
N LEU A 104 4.14 -2.10 -12.84
CA LEU A 104 3.95 -3.29 -13.69
C LEU A 104 2.48 -3.69 -13.80
N ALA A 105 1.73 -3.71 -12.69
CA ALA A 105 0.31 -4.02 -12.69
C ALA A 105 -0.50 -2.96 -13.47
N ALA A 106 -0.15 -1.68 -13.36
CA ALA A 106 -0.79 -0.59 -14.10
C ALA A 106 -0.56 -0.71 -15.61
N ALA A 107 0.63 -1.15 -16.03
CA ALA A 107 0.95 -1.38 -17.45
C ALA A 107 0.10 -2.49 -18.09
N ASN A 108 -0.43 -3.42 -17.29
CA ASN A 108 -1.28 -4.52 -17.76
C ASN A 108 -2.79 -4.19 -17.75
N LEU A 109 -3.17 -2.94 -17.49
CA LEU A 109 -4.56 -2.49 -17.50
C LEU A 109 -5.05 -2.14 -18.91
N LYS A 110 -6.37 -2.05 -19.07
CA LYS A 110 -6.98 -1.47 -20.27
C LYS A 110 -6.53 0.00 -20.41
N PRO A 111 -6.36 0.54 -21.63
CA PRO A 111 -5.83 1.89 -21.83
C PRO A 111 -6.52 2.99 -20.99
N GLU A 112 -7.85 2.94 -20.88
CA GLU A 112 -8.61 3.90 -20.06
C GLU A 112 -8.27 3.81 -18.56
N GLN A 113 -8.12 2.59 -18.04
CA GLN A 113 -7.77 2.33 -16.64
C GLN A 113 -6.29 2.59 -16.37
N GLN A 114 -5.41 2.31 -17.32
CA GLN A 114 -3.97 2.52 -17.24
C GLN A 114 -3.65 3.99 -16.98
N VAL A 115 -4.24 4.93 -17.74
CA VAL A 115 -4.02 6.37 -17.55
C VAL A 115 -4.43 6.80 -16.13
N GLN A 116 -5.59 6.35 -15.66
CA GLN A 116 -6.06 6.67 -14.31
C GLN A 116 -5.17 6.06 -13.22
N ALA A 117 -4.77 4.80 -13.39
CA ALA A 117 -3.92 4.09 -12.46
C ALA A 117 -2.52 4.72 -12.37
N THR A 118 -1.91 5.06 -13.50
CA THR A 118 -0.61 5.75 -13.56
C THR A 118 -0.68 7.13 -12.91
N ALA A 119 -1.72 7.91 -13.19
CA ALA A 119 -1.89 9.23 -12.56
C ALA A 119 -2.02 9.12 -11.03
N LYS A 120 -2.76 8.11 -10.53
CA LYS A 120 -2.85 7.84 -9.09
C LYS A 120 -1.51 7.40 -8.51
N LEU A 121 -0.79 6.52 -9.20
CA LEU A 121 0.53 6.06 -8.77
C LEU A 121 1.52 7.21 -8.66
N ILE A 122 1.64 8.06 -9.68
CA ILE A 122 2.48 9.27 -9.62
C ILE A 122 2.09 10.17 -8.44
N THR A 123 0.79 10.40 -8.25
CA THR A 123 0.28 11.20 -7.11
C THR A 123 0.72 10.62 -5.77
N THR A 124 0.54 9.31 -5.57
CA THR A 124 0.95 8.62 -4.34
C THR A 124 2.46 8.67 -4.15
N LEU A 125 3.25 8.45 -5.19
CA LEU A 125 4.72 8.50 -5.11
C LEU A 125 5.24 9.90 -4.74
N ASN A 126 4.60 10.96 -5.25
CA ASN A 126 4.91 12.32 -4.84
C ASN A 126 4.58 12.58 -3.36
N GLN A 127 3.46 12.06 -2.86
CA GLN A 127 3.11 12.14 -1.44
C GLN A 127 4.14 11.39 -0.57
N VAL A 128 4.57 10.20 -1.00
CA VAL A 128 5.63 9.46 -0.31
C VAL A 128 6.92 10.26 -0.26
N ASN A 129 7.37 10.86 -1.37
CA ASN A 129 8.56 11.70 -1.37
C ASN A 129 8.47 12.86 -0.37
N GLN A 130 7.31 13.50 -0.25
CA GLN A 130 7.06 14.56 0.74
C GLN A 130 7.15 14.02 2.17
N SER A 131 6.48 12.91 2.48
CA SER A 131 6.55 12.29 3.81
C SER A 131 7.97 11.84 4.18
N LEU A 132 8.74 11.37 3.20
CA LEU A 132 10.14 10.98 3.43
C LEU A 132 11.04 12.17 3.76
N GLU A 133 10.80 13.36 3.18
CA GLU A 133 11.48 14.60 3.57
C GLU A 133 11.10 15.04 5.00
N GLU A 134 9.83 14.88 5.38
CA GLU A 134 9.39 15.15 6.76
C GLU A 134 10.10 14.22 7.76
N ILE A 135 10.22 12.92 7.46
CA ILE A 135 10.95 11.97 8.31
C ILE A 135 12.43 12.37 8.46
N LYS A 136 13.05 12.83 7.37
CA LYS A 136 14.45 13.29 7.35
C LYS A 136 14.67 14.51 8.23
N THR A 137 13.71 15.44 8.28
CA THR A 137 13.82 16.70 9.04
C THR A 137 13.36 16.57 10.50
N THR A 138 12.42 15.67 10.78
CA THR A 138 11.84 15.48 12.13
C THR A 138 12.57 14.46 12.99
N SER A 139 13.49 13.67 12.41
CA SER A 139 14.34 12.75 13.17
C SER A 139 15.12 13.54 14.23
N PRO A 140 14.79 13.43 15.53
CA PRO A 140 15.38 14.27 16.55
C PRO A 140 16.87 13.96 16.60
N THR A 141 17.69 14.97 16.35
CA THR A 141 19.08 15.00 16.81
C THR A 141 19.00 14.92 18.32
N THR A 142 18.90 13.69 18.86
CA THR A 142 18.88 13.46 20.29
C THR A 142 20.14 14.14 20.80
N PRO A 143 20.04 15.23 21.58
CA PRO A 143 21.22 15.90 22.08
C PRO A 143 21.97 14.84 22.85
N SER A 144 23.15 14.46 22.34
CA SER A 144 24.03 13.51 23.01
C SER A 144 24.10 13.96 24.46
N PRO A 145 23.61 13.17 25.44
CA PRO A 145 23.61 13.60 26.82
C PRO A 145 25.03 14.01 27.14
N ALA A 146 25.20 15.30 27.44
CA ALA A 146 26.50 15.84 27.81
C ALA A 146 27.06 14.92 28.88
N ALA A 147 28.24 14.35 28.62
CA ALA A 147 28.87 13.39 29.49
C ALA A 147 28.87 13.96 30.91
N VAL A 148 27.99 13.44 31.77
CA VAL A 148 28.02 13.74 33.19
C VAL A 148 29.27 13.06 33.70
N THR A 149 30.34 13.84 33.86
CA THR A 149 31.60 13.37 34.42
C THR A 149 31.30 12.73 35.78
N PRO A 150 31.50 11.42 35.95
CA PRO A 150 31.30 10.81 37.26
C PRO A 150 32.43 11.27 38.17
N THR A 151 32.12 12.11 39.15
CA THR A 151 33.04 12.43 40.25
C THR A 151 33.27 11.15 41.06
N GLN A 152 34.40 10.48 40.81
CA GLN A 152 34.91 9.34 41.54
C GLN A 152 35.15 9.69 43.02
N SER A 153 34.55 8.92 43.93
CA SER A 153 34.99 8.84 45.33
C SER A 153 34.58 7.48 45.93
N SER A 154 35.40 6.44 45.69
CA SER A 154 35.73 5.36 46.64
C SER A 154 36.32 4.14 45.92
N PRO A 155 37.45 3.58 46.40
CA PRO A 155 37.98 2.31 45.92
C PRO A 155 37.27 1.13 46.60
N SER A 156 36.74 0.20 45.81
CA SER A 156 36.44 -1.16 46.25
C SER A 156 36.77 -2.15 45.11
N PRO A 157 37.35 -3.31 45.42
CA PRO A 157 37.90 -4.24 44.43
C PRO A 157 36.82 -4.99 43.62
N GLN A 158 37.07 -5.09 42.32
CA GLN A 158 36.19 -5.55 41.25
C GLN A 158 36.14 -7.09 41.10
N THR A 159 34.95 -7.61 40.78
CA THR A 159 34.77 -8.73 39.85
C THR A 159 33.98 -8.19 38.65
N GLN A 160 34.52 -8.35 37.45
CA GLN A 160 34.21 -7.53 36.27
C GLN A 160 33.37 -8.33 35.26
N PRO A 161 32.12 -7.92 34.94
CA PRO A 161 31.45 -8.32 33.72
C PRO A 161 31.82 -7.35 32.58
N THR A 162 32.14 -7.91 31.42
CA THR A 162 32.47 -7.18 30.20
C THR A 162 31.21 -6.59 29.57
N THR A 163 30.98 -5.29 29.76
CA THR A 163 29.90 -4.55 29.06
C THR A 163 30.48 -3.95 27.77
N THR A 164 30.07 -4.47 26.63
CA THR A 164 30.45 -3.95 25.30
C THR A 164 29.71 -2.65 25.00
N THR A 165 30.46 -1.55 24.94
CA THR A 165 30.00 -0.24 24.47
C THR A 165 29.72 -0.29 22.95
N GLN A 166 28.44 -0.30 22.57
CA GLN A 166 27.99 -0.05 21.19
C GLN A 166 27.16 1.25 21.19
N THR A 167 27.79 2.39 20.96
CA THR A 167 27.08 3.67 20.86
C THR A 167 27.78 4.55 19.82
N ALA A 168 27.09 4.86 18.70
CA ALA A 168 27.15 6.13 17.92
C ALA A 168 26.95 6.03 16.38
N THR A 169 26.73 4.86 15.77
CA THR A 169 26.67 4.76 14.27
C THR A 169 25.27 4.84 13.65
N GLN A 170 24.22 5.08 14.43
CA GLN A 170 22.83 4.80 14.00
C GLN A 170 22.15 5.93 13.18
N SER A 171 22.59 7.19 13.31
CA SER A 171 21.92 8.32 12.63
C SER A 171 22.24 8.44 11.14
N THR A 172 23.35 7.87 10.67
CA THR A 172 23.77 8.00 9.27
C THR A 172 22.97 7.12 8.33
N SER A 173 22.46 5.96 8.80
CA SER A 173 21.76 5.00 7.94
C SER A 173 20.40 5.50 7.46
N THR A 174 19.62 6.19 8.29
CA THR A 174 18.26 6.59 7.90
C THR A 174 18.27 7.63 6.77
N SER A 175 19.16 8.64 6.83
CA SER A 175 19.29 9.65 5.76
C SER A 175 19.67 9.01 4.41
N THR A 176 20.64 8.08 4.42
CA THR A 176 21.04 7.36 3.20
C THR A 176 19.90 6.55 2.60
N ASN A 177 19.14 5.82 3.43
CA ASN A 177 18.00 5.04 2.94
C ASN A 177 16.86 5.92 2.41
N VAL A 178 16.58 7.06 3.05
CA VAL A 178 15.61 8.05 2.55
C VAL A 178 16.01 8.51 1.16
N THR A 179 17.25 8.97 0.98
CA THR A 179 17.75 9.46 -0.31
C THR A 179 17.74 8.37 -1.39
N GLN A 180 18.14 7.13 -1.06
CA GLN A 180 18.08 6.01 -1.99
C GLN A 180 16.64 5.69 -2.40
N THR A 181 15.71 5.68 -1.44
CA THR A 181 14.29 5.41 -1.72
C THR A 181 13.69 6.50 -2.60
N GLN A 182 13.95 7.77 -2.31
CA GLN A 182 13.50 8.90 -3.13
C GLN A 182 14.07 8.85 -4.54
N THR A 183 15.36 8.49 -4.69
CA THR A 183 16.00 8.33 -6.00
C THR A 183 15.31 7.24 -6.82
N ALA A 184 15.00 6.10 -6.19
CA ALA A 184 14.29 5.01 -6.85
C ALA A 184 12.85 5.42 -7.22
N ILE A 185 12.13 6.11 -6.32
CA ILE A 185 10.80 6.64 -6.61
C ILE A 185 10.82 7.62 -7.78
N GLN A 186 11.80 8.53 -7.81
CA GLN A 186 11.92 9.51 -8.87
C GLN A 186 12.20 8.86 -10.23
N ALA A 187 13.01 7.80 -10.26
CA ALA A 187 13.23 7.02 -11.47
C ALA A 187 11.92 6.39 -11.99
N ILE A 188 11.09 5.83 -11.10
CA ILE A 188 9.77 5.26 -11.46
C ILE A 188 8.84 6.34 -11.99
N ILE A 189 8.77 7.52 -11.35
CA ILE A 189 7.95 8.64 -11.82
C ILE A 189 8.37 9.06 -13.23
N THR A 190 9.67 9.25 -13.46
CA THR A 190 10.20 9.64 -14.78
C THR A 190 9.90 8.60 -15.86
N GLU A 191 9.96 7.31 -15.54
CA GLU A 191 9.57 6.23 -16.46
C GLU A 191 8.05 6.25 -16.77
N LEU A 192 7.22 6.48 -15.77
CA LEU A 192 5.77 6.59 -15.94
C LEU A 192 5.36 7.82 -16.77
N GLU A 193 6.08 8.94 -16.63
CA GLU A 193 5.83 10.17 -17.38
C GLU A 193 6.32 10.11 -18.83
N SER A 194 7.40 9.36 -19.08
CA SER A 194 7.98 9.17 -20.42
C SER A 194 7.29 8.07 -21.23
N SER A 195 6.52 7.19 -20.58
CA SER A 195 5.70 6.20 -21.27
C SER A 195 4.73 6.92 -22.23
N PRO A 196 4.75 6.62 -23.54
CA PRO A 196 3.98 7.36 -24.53
C PRO A 196 2.50 7.27 -24.14
N LYS A 197 1.92 8.43 -23.80
CA LYS A 197 0.47 8.58 -23.72
C LYS A 197 -0.06 8.08 -25.05
N SER A 198 -0.63 6.88 -25.08
CA SER A 198 -1.14 6.30 -26.32
C SER A 198 -2.02 7.37 -26.97
N ASP A 199 -1.64 7.85 -28.16
CA ASP A 199 -2.29 8.93 -28.92
C ASP A 199 -3.75 8.63 -29.31
N HIS A 200 -4.30 7.54 -28.76
CA HIS A 200 -5.61 6.98 -29.01
C HIS A 200 -6.79 7.88 -28.63
N ASN A 201 -6.57 9.00 -27.91
CA ASN A 201 -7.64 9.91 -27.52
C ASN A 201 -7.87 11.08 -28.49
N GLN A 202 -7.05 11.27 -29.54
CA GLN A 202 -7.33 12.32 -30.54
C GLN A 202 -8.27 11.84 -31.67
N GLN A 203 -8.31 10.55 -31.99
CA GLN A 203 -9.10 10.07 -33.14
C GLN A 203 -10.62 9.95 -32.86
N SER A 204 -11.01 9.73 -31.60
CA SER A 204 -12.44 9.55 -31.23
C SER A 204 -13.26 10.85 -31.20
N GLN A 205 -12.62 12.03 -31.26
CA GLN A 205 -13.35 13.31 -31.37
C GLN A 205 -13.58 13.76 -32.81
N GLN A 206 -12.80 13.24 -33.78
CA GLN A 206 -12.94 13.64 -35.18
C GLN A 206 -14.12 12.90 -35.85
N ASP A 207 -14.30 11.60 -35.58
CA ASP A 207 -15.43 10.82 -36.12
C ASP A 207 -16.81 11.27 -35.64
N LYS A 208 -16.90 11.90 -34.44
CA LYS A 208 -18.18 12.45 -33.95
C LYS A 208 -18.55 13.77 -34.61
N LYS A 209 -17.60 14.48 -35.23
CA LYS A 209 -17.87 15.73 -35.94
C LYS A 209 -18.47 15.46 -37.32
N ASP A 210 -18.03 14.40 -38.00
CA ASP A 210 -18.56 14.06 -39.33
C ASP A 210 -19.94 13.41 -39.26
N LYS A 211 -20.22 12.57 -38.26
CA LYS A 211 -21.55 11.94 -38.10
C LYS A 211 -22.68 12.90 -37.69
N LYS A 212 -22.35 14.14 -37.29
CA LYS A 212 -23.32 15.18 -36.96
C LYS A 212 -23.72 16.04 -38.17
N LYS A 213 -23.01 15.92 -39.30
CA LYS A 213 -23.31 16.63 -40.52
C LYS A 213 -24.43 15.94 -41.32
N ASP A 214 -24.39 14.61 -41.42
CA ASP A 214 -25.40 13.86 -42.20
C ASP A 214 -26.80 13.84 -41.56
N LYS A 215 -26.93 14.04 -40.24
CA LYS A 215 -28.23 13.99 -39.56
C LYS A 215 -29.03 15.30 -39.62
N LYS A 216 -28.47 16.36 -40.23
CA LYS A 216 -29.15 17.66 -40.36
C LYS A 216 -29.94 17.79 -41.65
N ASP A 217 -29.64 16.98 -42.66
CA ASP A 217 -30.30 17.08 -43.96
C ASP A 217 -31.58 16.21 -44.04
N ASP A 218 -31.70 15.14 -43.25
CA ASP A 218 -32.89 14.28 -43.22
C ASP A 218 -34.11 14.83 -42.44
N LYS A 219 -33.97 15.97 -41.76
CA LYS A 219 -35.05 16.52 -40.92
C LYS A 219 -35.81 17.68 -41.55
N LYS A 220 -35.52 18.03 -42.80
CA LYS A 220 -36.17 19.16 -43.49
C LYS A 220 -37.41 18.77 -44.32
N ASP A 221 -37.59 17.49 -44.63
CA ASP A 221 -38.66 17.06 -45.57
C ASP A 221 -39.95 16.57 -44.92
N LYS A 222 -40.08 16.62 -43.58
CA LYS A 222 -41.24 16.02 -42.87
C LYS A 222 -42.33 16.97 -42.38
N HIS A 223 -42.35 18.23 -42.82
CA HIS A 223 -43.31 19.23 -42.29
C HIS A 223 -44.33 19.83 -43.26
N SER A 224 -44.45 19.32 -44.50
CA SER A 224 -45.28 19.96 -45.53
C SER A 224 -46.68 19.34 -45.76
N GLU A 225 -47.09 18.30 -45.04
CA GLU A 225 -48.29 17.52 -45.38
C GLU A 225 -49.35 17.51 -44.27
N ASN A 226 -49.75 18.69 -43.79
CA ASN A 226 -50.96 18.78 -42.94
C ASN A 226 -51.58 20.19 -42.97
N ASN A 227 -52.07 20.64 -44.13
CA ASN A 227 -52.98 21.80 -44.15
C ASN A 227 -53.84 21.84 -45.43
N GLN A 228 -54.82 20.95 -45.52
CA GLN A 228 -55.92 21.06 -46.49
C GLN A 228 -57.13 20.28 -45.95
N ASN A 229 -57.98 20.98 -45.21
CA ASN A 229 -59.40 20.68 -45.02
C ASN A 229 -60.02 21.86 -44.24
N ASP A 230 -60.44 22.88 -45.00
CA ASP A 230 -61.56 23.78 -44.70
C ASP A 230 -62.18 24.18 -46.05
#